data_AF-A0A924CT38-F1
#
_entry.id   AF-A0A924CT38-F1
#
_cell.length_a   1.000
_cell.length_b   1.000
_cell.length_c   1.000
_cell.angle_alpha   90.00
_cell.angle_beta   90.00
_cell.angle_gamma   90.00
#
_symmetry.space_group_name_H-M   'P 1'
#
loop_
_entity.id
_entity.type
_entity.pdbx_description
1 polymer ?
#
loop_
_entity_poly.entity_id
_entity_poly.type
_entity_poly.pdbx_seq_one_letter_code
_entity_poly.pdbx_strand_id
1 'polypeptide(L)'
;MTLLIRAKVAQAAQDIVPSWPLESFIAVNPLAGEEGRPFEHAAGAARLTRTDAAFHSDYRTGRIDNTDLVAAICERIPELRRASEARHGQLKIGALTLTGAGVLAAELPLLESSISQQAMTHSRMDRVDRLAAKWVAAYLDPDPLWAMPDRRTGFYEAWRRLACHDTNISLRARRRLRSLPDRADDALAEAIAGLDILDSEVDRAMRAELAGLPGWAAQIKWRAEHVGDIDLTSYLAVRFTLRRVLGEPLPSGAKPNNLPSHAEPSPINVWMRAEQLALHLSGSTTIDRPTVGA
;
A
#
# COMPACT_ATOMS: atom_id res chain seq x y z
N MET A 1 -5.84 -30.95 9.19
CA MET A 1 -5.80 -29.48 9.37
C MET A 1 -4.76 -28.80 8.46
N THR A 2 -3.60 -29.41 8.28
CA THR A 2 -2.43 -28.92 7.50
C THR A 2 -2.72 -28.53 6.04
N LEU A 3 -3.48 -29.34 5.29
CA LEU A 3 -3.81 -29.04 3.88
C LEU A 3 -4.75 -27.83 3.70
N LEU A 4 -5.68 -27.63 4.63
CA LEU A 4 -6.64 -26.52 4.57
C LEU A 4 -5.93 -25.17 4.75
N ILE A 5 -4.93 -25.12 5.63
CA ILE A 5 -4.13 -23.91 5.86
C ILE A 5 -3.31 -23.57 4.63
N ARG A 6 -2.66 -24.55 4.00
CA ARG A 6 -1.92 -24.33 2.75
C ARG A 6 -2.82 -23.83 1.63
N ALA A 7 -4.05 -24.35 1.53
CA ALA A 7 -5.03 -23.85 0.56
C ALA A 7 -5.42 -22.39 0.84
N LYS A 8 -5.66 -22.01 2.10
CA LYS A 8 -5.92 -20.61 2.50
C LYS A 8 -4.73 -19.68 2.21
N VAL A 9 -3.51 -20.14 2.47
CA VAL A 9 -2.27 -19.39 2.15
C VAL A 9 -2.18 -19.15 0.65
N ALA A 10 -2.41 -20.18 -0.17
CA ALA A 10 -2.38 -20.07 -1.63
C ALA A 10 -3.46 -19.09 -2.14
N GLN A 11 -4.68 -19.16 -1.58
CA GLN A 11 -5.76 -18.25 -1.91
C GLN A 11 -5.42 -16.79 -1.57
N ALA A 12 -4.85 -16.54 -0.38
CA ALA A 12 -4.44 -15.20 0.04
C ALA A 12 -3.26 -14.65 -0.78
N ALA A 13 -2.43 -15.52 -1.33
CA ALA A 13 -1.28 -15.17 -2.16
C ALA A 13 -1.60 -14.95 -3.64
N GLN A 14 -2.85 -15.14 -4.06
CA GLN A 14 -3.25 -15.06 -5.47
C GLN A 14 -2.94 -13.68 -6.07
N ASP A 15 -3.23 -12.60 -5.33
CA ASP A 15 -3.08 -11.21 -5.78
C ASP A 15 -1.62 -10.73 -5.77
N ILE A 16 -0.70 -11.54 -5.22
CA ILE A 16 0.72 -11.18 -5.12
C ILE A 16 1.40 -11.61 -6.40
N VAL A 17 1.91 -10.65 -7.16
CA VAL A 17 2.75 -10.98 -8.31
C VAL A 17 4.13 -11.42 -7.83
N PRO A 18 4.63 -12.61 -8.23
CA PRO A 18 5.98 -13.02 -7.88
C PRO A 18 7.00 -12.05 -8.49
N SER A 19 7.85 -11.46 -7.64
CA SER A 19 8.92 -10.57 -8.09
C SER A 19 10.21 -11.38 -8.25
N TRP A 20 10.86 -11.22 -9.40
CA TRP A 20 12.16 -11.82 -9.75
C TRP A 20 13.24 -11.51 -8.70
N PRO A 21 14.35 -12.30 -8.65
CA PRO A 21 15.31 -12.26 -7.56
C PRO A 21 15.92 -10.87 -7.37
N LEU A 22 16.18 -10.52 -6.10
CA LEU A 22 16.71 -9.22 -5.66
C LEU A 22 17.99 -8.76 -6.38
N GLU A 23 18.70 -9.69 -7.04
CA GLU A 23 19.92 -9.46 -7.79
C GLU A 23 19.67 -8.90 -9.21
N SER A 24 18.41 -8.85 -9.68
CA SER A 24 18.06 -8.44 -11.05
C SER A 24 16.90 -7.45 -11.07
N PHE A 25 17.14 -6.24 -11.56
CA PHE A 25 16.10 -5.23 -11.75
C PHE A 25 15.38 -5.43 -13.08
N ILE A 26 14.11 -5.85 -13.05
CA ILE A 26 13.25 -5.97 -14.24
C ILE A 26 11.86 -5.42 -13.89
N ALA A 27 11.24 -4.71 -14.84
CA ALA A 27 9.86 -4.25 -14.71
C ALA A 27 8.91 -5.46 -14.67
N VAL A 28 8.16 -5.62 -13.58
CA VAL A 28 7.15 -6.67 -13.41
C VAL A 28 5.77 -6.09 -13.67
N ASN A 29 4.92 -6.79 -14.43
CA ASN A 29 3.51 -6.45 -14.61
C ASN A 29 2.78 -6.60 -13.26
N PRO A 30 2.32 -5.51 -12.62
CA PRO A 30 1.63 -5.58 -11.32
C PRO A 30 0.29 -6.31 -11.37
N LEU A 31 -0.23 -6.58 -12.58
CA LEU A 31 -1.49 -7.27 -12.83
C LEU A 31 -1.29 -8.73 -13.29
N ALA A 32 -0.07 -9.27 -13.23
CA ALA A 32 0.20 -10.62 -13.75
C ALA A 32 -0.67 -11.70 -13.09
N GLY A 33 -1.02 -11.55 -11.81
CA GLY A 33 -1.92 -12.47 -11.09
C GLY A 33 -3.38 -12.43 -11.56
N GLU A 34 -3.75 -11.40 -12.31
CA GLU A 34 -5.11 -11.13 -12.79
C GLU A 34 -5.25 -11.31 -14.31
N GLU A 35 -4.23 -11.83 -15.01
CA GLU A 35 -4.23 -12.01 -16.47
C GLU A 35 -5.37 -12.91 -16.98
N GLY A 36 -5.87 -13.81 -16.13
CA GLY A 36 -7.03 -14.66 -16.44
C GLY A 36 -8.39 -13.95 -16.35
N ARG A 37 -8.43 -12.67 -15.98
CA ARG A 37 -9.67 -11.88 -15.79
C ARG A 37 -9.75 -10.73 -16.81
N PRO A 38 -10.96 -10.27 -17.16
CA PRO A 38 -11.12 -9.08 -18.00
C PRO A 38 -10.42 -7.87 -17.38
N PHE A 39 -9.72 -7.09 -18.21
CA PHE A 39 -8.89 -5.96 -17.78
C PHE A 39 -9.65 -4.95 -16.90
N GLU A 40 -10.92 -4.70 -17.20
CA GLU A 40 -11.82 -3.83 -16.42
C GLU A 40 -11.89 -4.21 -14.93
N HIS A 41 -11.80 -5.51 -14.62
CA HIS A 41 -11.86 -6.04 -13.26
C HIS A 41 -10.48 -6.08 -12.58
N ALA A 42 -9.40 -6.12 -13.36
CA ALA A 42 -8.02 -6.12 -12.87
C ALA A 42 -7.51 -4.69 -12.57
N ALA A 43 -7.99 -3.69 -13.32
CA ALA A 43 -7.52 -2.30 -13.27
C ALA A 43 -7.81 -1.56 -11.95
N GLY A 44 -8.72 -2.07 -11.11
CA GLY A 44 -8.97 -1.50 -9.78
C GLY A 44 -7.75 -1.55 -8.84
N ALA A 45 -6.73 -2.37 -9.16
CA ALA A 45 -5.58 -2.60 -8.29
C ALA A 45 -4.33 -1.76 -8.64
N ALA A 46 -4.02 -1.43 -9.89
CA ALA A 46 -2.71 -0.83 -10.28
C ALA A 46 -2.82 0.62 -10.79
N ARG A 47 -1.80 1.46 -10.53
CA ARG A 47 -1.75 2.86 -11.02
C ARG A 47 -1.46 2.81 -12.51
N LEU A 48 -2.48 3.16 -13.29
CA LEU A 48 -2.41 3.33 -14.74
C LEU A 48 -2.06 4.77 -15.16
N THR A 49 -1.62 5.63 -14.23
CA THR A 49 -1.51 7.08 -14.44
C THR A 49 -0.07 7.52 -14.74
N ARG A 50 0.09 8.49 -15.65
CA ARG A 50 1.37 9.15 -15.96
C ARG A 50 1.92 9.87 -14.72
N THR A 51 3.21 10.20 -14.74
CA THR A 51 3.84 11.00 -13.68
C THR A 51 3.37 12.46 -13.72
N ASP A 52 3.36 13.12 -12.56
CA ASP A 52 2.99 14.55 -12.45
C ASP A 52 3.85 15.42 -13.38
N ALA A 53 5.15 15.14 -13.47
CA ALA A 53 6.08 15.83 -14.36
C ALA A 53 5.67 15.75 -15.84
N ALA A 54 5.13 14.60 -16.27
CA ALA A 54 4.62 14.43 -17.63
C ALA A 54 3.35 15.26 -17.86
N PHE A 55 2.42 15.28 -16.92
CA PHE A 55 1.22 16.13 -17.00
C PHE A 55 1.56 17.63 -17.01
N HIS A 56 2.52 18.06 -16.19
CA HIS A 56 3.01 19.43 -16.23
C HIS A 56 3.68 19.78 -17.57
N SER A 57 4.38 18.83 -18.19
CA SER A 57 4.96 19.02 -19.52
C SER A 57 3.88 19.14 -20.59
N ASP A 58 2.86 18.29 -20.53
CA ASP A 58 1.74 18.32 -21.46
C ASP A 58 0.94 19.63 -21.33
N TYR A 59 0.77 20.15 -20.10
CA TYR A 59 0.17 21.47 -19.87
C TYR A 59 1.05 22.62 -20.41
N ARG A 60 2.35 22.60 -20.13
CA ARG A 60 3.30 23.62 -20.62
C ARG A 60 3.41 23.66 -22.15
N THR A 61 3.23 22.51 -22.80
CA THR A 61 3.28 22.39 -24.26
C THR A 61 1.93 22.66 -24.93
N GLY A 62 0.87 22.95 -24.14
CA GLY A 62 -0.47 23.20 -24.64
C GLY A 62 -1.21 21.95 -25.14
N ARG A 63 -0.66 20.75 -24.88
CA ARG A 63 -1.35 19.48 -25.15
C ARG A 63 -2.54 19.28 -24.21
N ILE A 64 -2.44 19.80 -22.99
CA ILE A 64 -3.55 19.93 -22.03
C ILE A 64 -3.75 21.42 -21.80
N ASP A 65 -4.95 21.93 -22.00
CA ASP A 65 -5.26 23.34 -21.74
C ASP A 65 -6.26 23.52 -20.59
N ASN A 66 -6.60 24.77 -20.25
CA ASN A 66 -7.57 25.04 -19.19
C ASN A 66 -8.99 24.57 -19.54
N THR A 67 -9.31 24.40 -20.80
CA THR A 67 -10.60 23.83 -21.27
C THR A 67 -10.67 22.36 -20.90
N ASP A 68 -9.60 21.60 -21.15
CA ASP A 68 -9.48 20.20 -20.76
C ASP A 68 -9.57 20.02 -19.24
N LEU A 69 -8.89 20.88 -18.48
CA LEU A 69 -8.93 20.85 -17.02
C LEU A 69 -10.32 21.15 -16.47
N VAL A 70 -11.02 22.16 -17.00
CA VAL A 70 -12.40 22.46 -16.60
C VAL A 70 -13.36 21.33 -17.00
N ALA A 71 -13.16 20.72 -18.16
CA ALA A 71 -13.94 19.56 -18.60
C ALA A 71 -13.78 18.38 -17.64
N ALA A 72 -12.54 18.05 -17.25
CA ALA A 72 -12.24 16.99 -16.29
C ALA A 72 -12.83 17.28 -14.90
N ILE A 73 -12.78 18.53 -14.44
CA ILE A 73 -13.42 18.95 -13.18
C ILE A 73 -14.95 18.76 -13.27
N CYS A 74 -15.58 19.17 -14.37
CA CYS A 74 -17.02 19.05 -14.56
C CYS A 74 -17.50 17.61 -14.79
N GLU A 75 -16.62 16.71 -15.27
CA GLU A 75 -16.90 15.27 -15.30
C GLU A 75 -16.95 14.69 -13.90
N ARG A 76 -16.04 15.12 -13.02
CA ARG A 76 -15.99 14.66 -11.63
C ARG A 76 -17.05 15.30 -10.74
N ILE A 77 -17.40 16.56 -11.01
CA ILE A 77 -18.36 17.36 -10.24
C ILE A 77 -19.37 17.98 -11.24
N PRO A 78 -20.40 17.22 -11.64
CA PRO A 78 -21.36 17.65 -12.65
C PRO A 78 -22.07 18.97 -12.33
N GLU A 79 -22.19 19.33 -11.05
CA GLU A 79 -22.83 20.55 -10.55
C GLU A 79 -22.10 21.82 -11.01
N LEU A 80 -20.78 21.74 -11.18
CA LEU A 80 -19.95 22.88 -11.62
C LEU A 80 -20.10 23.20 -13.11
N ARG A 81 -20.78 22.34 -13.88
CA ARG A 81 -21.04 22.59 -15.31
C ARG A 81 -21.81 23.90 -15.54
N ARG A 82 -22.71 24.28 -14.62
CA ARG A 82 -23.46 25.55 -14.70
C ARG A 82 -22.58 26.77 -14.44
N ALA A 83 -21.52 26.60 -13.65
CA ALA A 83 -20.50 27.61 -13.38
C ALA A 83 -19.41 27.64 -14.46
N SER A 84 -19.34 26.64 -15.34
CA SER A 84 -18.32 26.57 -16.38
C SER A 84 -18.63 27.51 -17.54
N GLU A 85 -17.71 28.42 -17.81
CA GLU A 85 -17.67 29.15 -19.08
C GLU A 85 -16.83 28.32 -20.05
N ALA A 86 -17.42 27.23 -20.54
CA ALA A 86 -16.73 26.15 -21.28
C ALA A 86 -15.93 26.60 -22.51
N ARG A 87 -16.10 27.84 -22.98
CA ARG A 87 -15.32 28.42 -24.10
C ARG A 87 -14.01 29.10 -23.68
N HIS A 88 -13.74 29.29 -22.39
CA HIS A 88 -12.55 30.02 -21.91
C HIS A 88 -11.70 29.26 -20.89
N GLY A 89 -12.02 27.99 -20.59
CA GLY A 89 -11.29 27.22 -19.57
C GLY A 89 -11.42 27.81 -18.16
N GLN A 90 -12.55 28.47 -17.89
CA GLN A 90 -12.83 29.18 -16.65
C GLN A 90 -14.10 28.68 -15.96
N LEU A 91 -14.09 28.75 -14.63
CA LEU A 91 -15.21 28.47 -13.73
C LEU A 91 -15.56 29.76 -13.00
N LYS A 92 -16.82 30.19 -13.14
CA LYS A 92 -17.38 31.35 -12.45
C LYS A 92 -18.24 30.91 -11.27
N ILE A 93 -17.73 31.11 -10.06
CA ILE A 93 -18.40 30.72 -8.83
C ILE A 93 -18.67 32.00 -8.03
N GLY A 94 -19.92 32.48 -8.08
CA GLY A 94 -20.29 33.77 -7.51
C GLY A 94 -19.54 34.92 -8.19
N ALA A 95 -18.73 35.67 -7.42
CA ALA A 95 -17.90 36.76 -7.92
C ALA A 95 -16.49 36.31 -8.37
N LEU A 96 -16.13 35.04 -8.15
CA LEU A 96 -14.81 34.51 -8.48
C LEU A 96 -14.81 33.94 -9.90
N THR A 97 -13.79 34.31 -10.67
CA THR A 97 -13.47 33.69 -11.96
C THR A 97 -12.15 32.95 -11.82
N LEU A 98 -12.19 31.63 -11.98
CA LEU A 98 -11.06 30.73 -11.74
C LEU A 98 -10.71 29.97 -13.01
N THR A 99 -9.43 29.80 -13.29
CA THR A 99 -8.97 28.88 -14.35
C THR A 99 -8.97 27.44 -13.84
N GLY A 100 -9.07 26.45 -14.74
CA GLY A 100 -8.95 25.04 -14.37
C GLY A 100 -7.65 24.74 -13.60
N ALA A 101 -6.53 25.31 -14.05
CA ALA A 101 -5.25 25.22 -13.36
C ALA A 101 -5.25 25.92 -11.99
N GLY A 102 -5.94 27.06 -11.85
CA GLY A 102 -6.05 27.79 -10.58
C GLY A 102 -6.81 26.99 -9.51
N VAL A 103 -7.86 26.26 -9.90
CA VAL A 103 -8.58 25.36 -8.99
C VAL A 103 -7.69 24.20 -8.53
N LEU A 104 -6.97 23.56 -9.45
CA LEU A 104 -6.04 22.47 -9.12
C LEU A 104 -4.86 22.93 -8.25
N ALA A 105 -4.31 24.12 -8.54
CA ALA A 105 -3.22 24.70 -7.76
C ALA A 105 -3.66 25.02 -6.32
N ALA A 106 -4.90 25.47 -6.10
CA ALA A 106 -5.45 25.67 -4.77
C ALA A 106 -5.74 24.34 -4.03
N GLU A 107 -6.00 23.26 -4.77
CA GLU A 107 -6.24 21.93 -4.21
C GLU A 107 -4.93 21.23 -3.78
N LEU A 108 -3.82 21.50 -4.48
CA LEU A 108 -2.56 20.78 -4.32
C LEU A 108 -1.95 20.86 -2.90
N PRO A 109 -1.90 22.02 -2.22
CA PRO A 109 -1.40 22.11 -0.83
C PRO A 109 -2.24 21.31 0.18
N LEU A 110 -3.55 21.18 -0.09
CA LEU A 110 -4.48 20.41 0.74
C LEU A 110 -4.26 18.89 0.53
N LEU A 111 -3.90 18.48 -0.69
CA LEU A 111 -3.46 17.12 -1.01
C LEU A 111 -2.12 16.79 -0.36
N GLU A 112 -1.11 17.66 -0.46
CA GLU A 112 0.21 17.46 0.16
C GLU A 112 0.13 17.36 1.69
N SER A 113 -0.71 18.19 2.32
CA SER A 113 -0.96 18.12 3.77
C SER A 113 -1.62 16.80 4.16
N SER A 114 -2.55 16.29 3.34
CA SER A 114 -3.22 15.01 3.57
C SER A 114 -2.27 13.82 3.39
N ILE A 115 -1.43 13.84 2.34
CA ILE A 115 -0.40 12.84 2.05
C ILE A 115 0.67 12.86 3.15
N SER A 116 1.09 14.04 3.60
CA SER A 116 2.09 14.20 4.66
C SER A 116 1.56 13.77 6.02
N GLN A 117 0.31 14.12 6.37
CA GLN A 117 -0.34 13.61 7.59
C GLN A 117 -0.48 12.08 7.53
N GLN A 118 -0.84 11.52 6.38
CA GLN A 118 -0.87 10.06 6.18
C GLN A 118 0.52 9.44 6.30
N ALA A 119 1.54 9.99 5.64
CA ALA A 119 2.92 9.51 5.74
C ALA A 119 3.48 9.61 7.18
N MET A 120 3.10 10.65 7.93
CA MET A 120 3.44 10.80 9.35
C MET A 120 2.71 9.78 10.23
N THR A 121 1.45 9.42 9.93
CA THR A 121 0.78 8.30 10.61
C THR A 121 1.42 6.94 10.30
N HIS A 122 2.11 6.81 9.15
CA HIS A 122 2.89 5.62 8.77
C HIS A 122 4.33 5.60 9.35
N SER A 123 4.72 6.57 10.17
CA SER A 123 6.11 6.76 10.64
C SER A 123 6.57 5.78 11.75
N ARG A 124 5.82 4.73 12.04
CA ARG A 124 6.35 3.56 12.75
C ARG A 124 6.06 2.33 11.92
N MET A 125 7.08 1.82 11.20
CA MET A 125 7.02 0.45 10.67
C MET A 125 6.46 -0.47 11.76
N ASP A 126 5.54 -1.35 11.40
CA ASP A 126 5.01 -2.30 12.37
C ASP A 126 6.14 -3.13 12.99
N ARG A 127 5.99 -3.50 14.26
CA ARG A 127 7.05 -4.24 14.96
C ARG A 127 7.23 -5.62 14.37
N VAL A 128 6.14 -6.26 13.93
CA VAL A 128 6.20 -7.56 13.25
C VAL A 128 6.90 -7.40 11.91
N ASP A 129 6.60 -6.35 11.14
CA ASP A 129 7.28 -6.07 9.86
C ASP A 129 8.80 -5.93 10.02
N ARG A 130 9.27 -5.14 11.00
CA ARG A 130 10.72 -5.01 11.23
C ARG A 130 11.40 -6.34 11.56
N LEU A 131 10.77 -7.16 12.40
CA LEU A 131 11.33 -8.45 12.79
C LEU A 131 11.28 -9.46 11.64
N ALA A 132 10.15 -9.53 10.92
CA ALA A 132 10.00 -10.39 9.76
C ALA A 132 11.01 -10.03 8.67
N ALA A 133 11.15 -8.75 8.32
CA ALA A 133 12.15 -8.28 7.37
C ALA A 133 13.57 -8.65 7.78
N LYS A 134 13.93 -8.48 9.06
CA LYS A 134 15.25 -8.89 9.59
C LYS A 134 15.51 -10.38 9.37
N TRP A 135 14.55 -11.23 9.72
CA TRP A 135 14.71 -12.69 9.63
C TRP A 135 14.72 -13.18 8.19
N VAL A 136 13.87 -12.63 7.32
CA VAL A 136 13.85 -12.96 5.90
C VAL A 136 15.17 -12.51 5.24
N ALA A 137 15.65 -11.31 5.53
CA ALA A 137 16.94 -10.82 5.03
C ALA A 137 18.10 -11.73 5.46
N ALA A 138 18.16 -12.12 6.74
CA ALA A 138 19.21 -13.01 7.25
C ALA A 138 19.16 -14.42 6.64
N TYR A 139 17.97 -14.92 6.27
CA TYR A 139 17.80 -16.23 5.66
C TYR A 139 18.15 -16.25 4.17
N LEU A 140 17.75 -15.19 3.46
CA LEU A 140 17.92 -15.06 2.00
C LEU A 140 19.25 -14.43 1.59
N ASP A 141 20.09 -14.01 2.55
CA ASP A 141 21.43 -13.50 2.27
C ASP A 141 22.26 -14.56 1.52
N PRO A 142 22.70 -14.27 0.28
CA PRO A 142 23.51 -15.20 -0.49
C PRO A 142 24.95 -15.33 0.06
N ASP A 143 25.49 -14.28 0.68
CA ASP A 143 26.87 -14.23 1.16
C ASP A 143 26.96 -13.59 2.57
N PRO A 144 26.38 -14.24 3.59
CA PRO A 144 26.36 -13.68 4.93
C PRO A 144 27.74 -13.76 5.58
N LEU A 145 28.17 -12.66 6.22
CA LEU A 145 29.35 -12.64 7.10
C LEU A 145 29.32 -13.75 8.16
N TRP A 146 28.12 -14.10 8.64
CA TRP A 146 27.86 -15.28 9.47
C TRP A 146 26.65 -16.04 8.97
N ALA A 147 26.86 -17.28 8.54
CA ALA A 147 25.78 -18.14 8.07
C ALA A 147 24.72 -18.36 9.15
N MET A 148 23.44 -18.22 8.78
CA MET A 148 22.32 -18.54 9.65
C MET A 148 22.37 -20.04 10.04
N PRO A 149 22.43 -20.37 11.34
CA PRO A 149 22.39 -21.75 11.80
C PRO A 149 21.11 -22.46 11.31
N ASP A 150 21.23 -23.75 11.02
CA ASP A 150 20.11 -24.60 10.58
C ASP A 150 19.36 -24.12 9.32
N ARG A 151 19.91 -23.19 8.53
CA ARG A 151 19.28 -22.67 7.29
C ARG A 151 18.79 -23.77 6.35
N ARG A 152 19.52 -24.88 6.26
CA ARG A 152 19.20 -26.05 5.42
C ARG A 152 17.94 -26.81 5.85
N THR A 153 17.44 -26.57 7.05
CA THR A 153 16.22 -27.19 7.59
C THR A 153 14.94 -26.44 7.19
N GLY A 154 15.08 -25.29 6.53
CA GLY A 154 13.97 -24.44 6.09
C GLY A 154 13.82 -23.19 6.97
N PHE A 155 13.19 -22.16 6.39
CA PHE A 155 13.07 -20.84 7.02
C PHE A 155 12.42 -20.87 8.40
N TYR A 156 11.26 -21.52 8.52
CA TYR A 156 10.52 -21.56 9.78
C TYR A 156 11.31 -22.28 10.89
N GLU A 157 11.93 -23.42 10.59
CA GLU A 157 12.67 -24.21 11.59
C GLU A 157 13.93 -23.46 12.06
N ALA A 158 14.69 -22.87 11.12
CA ALA A 158 15.83 -22.04 11.46
C ALA A 158 15.42 -20.83 12.32
N TRP A 159 14.33 -20.15 11.95
CA TRP A 159 13.77 -19.06 12.73
C TRP A 159 13.33 -19.50 14.12
N ARG A 160 12.58 -20.60 14.24
CA ARG A 160 12.04 -21.13 15.49
C ARG A 160 13.14 -21.39 16.53
N ARG A 161 14.26 -21.99 16.10
CA ARG A 161 15.42 -22.27 16.96
C ARG A 161 16.12 -21.00 17.42
N LEU A 162 16.26 -20.01 16.54
CA LEU A 162 17.06 -18.81 16.81
C LEU A 162 16.26 -17.68 17.47
N ALA A 163 14.98 -17.53 17.15
CA ALA A 163 14.14 -16.42 17.61
C ALA A 163 13.95 -16.40 19.13
N CYS A 164 14.05 -17.55 19.80
CA CYS A 164 14.00 -17.62 21.26
C CYS A 164 15.24 -17.01 21.96
N HIS A 165 16.27 -16.64 21.20
CA HIS A 165 17.48 -15.93 21.66
C HIS A 165 17.52 -14.45 21.22
N ASP A 166 16.55 -13.99 20.42
CA ASP A 166 16.52 -12.63 19.86
C ASP A 166 16.27 -11.56 20.92
N THR A 167 17.26 -10.73 21.20
CA THR A 167 17.16 -9.67 22.21
C THR A 167 16.15 -8.57 21.86
N ASN A 168 15.74 -8.45 20.59
CA ASN A 168 14.66 -7.53 20.17
C ASN A 168 13.26 -8.05 20.56
N ILE A 169 13.17 -9.28 21.06
CA ILE A 169 11.95 -9.93 21.55
C ILE A 169 11.97 -9.98 23.08
N SER A 170 10.85 -9.59 23.72
CA SER A 170 10.75 -9.56 25.17
C SER A 170 10.97 -10.96 25.79
N LEU A 171 11.49 -11.01 27.01
CA LEU A 171 11.72 -12.28 27.72
C LEU A 171 10.47 -13.17 27.74
N ARG A 172 9.29 -12.59 28.03
CA ARG A 172 8.00 -13.31 28.05
C ARG A 172 7.67 -13.91 26.68
N ALA A 173 7.83 -13.15 25.60
CA ALA A 173 7.60 -13.61 24.25
C ALA A 173 8.61 -14.72 23.86
N ARG A 174 9.90 -14.57 24.21
CA ARG A 174 10.92 -15.60 23.99
C ARG A 174 10.63 -16.92 24.70
N ARG A 175 9.99 -16.90 25.89
CA ARG A 175 9.57 -18.15 26.57
C ARG A 175 8.50 -18.89 25.77
N ARG A 176 7.52 -18.16 25.24
CA ARG A 176 6.44 -18.71 24.42
C ARG A 176 6.95 -19.26 23.08
N LEU A 177 7.99 -18.66 22.50
CA LEU A 177 8.62 -19.16 21.26
C LEU A 177 9.25 -20.56 21.42
N ARG A 178 9.61 -20.97 22.65
CA ARG A 178 10.21 -22.30 22.89
C ARG A 178 9.23 -23.46 22.79
N SER A 179 7.94 -23.20 22.93
CA SER A 179 6.89 -24.23 22.87
C SER A 179 6.22 -24.31 21.49
N LEU A 180 6.82 -23.71 20.46
CA LEU A 180 6.24 -23.70 19.13
C LEU A 180 6.26 -25.09 18.48
N PRO A 181 5.23 -25.43 17.70
CA PRO A 181 5.22 -26.65 16.89
C PRO A 181 6.41 -26.76 15.94
N ASP A 182 6.81 -28.00 15.63
CA ASP A 182 7.91 -28.27 14.69
C ASP A 182 7.57 -27.85 13.25
N ARG A 183 6.29 -27.90 12.87
CA ARG A 183 5.85 -27.61 11.50
C ARG A 183 5.28 -26.21 11.38
N ALA A 184 5.67 -25.49 10.32
CA ALA A 184 5.16 -24.16 10.01
C ALA A 184 3.62 -24.14 9.88
N ASP A 185 3.04 -25.16 9.25
CA ASP A 185 1.59 -25.29 9.08
C ASP A 185 0.86 -25.30 10.44
N ASP A 186 1.39 -26.05 11.41
CA ASP A 186 0.79 -26.24 12.72
C ASP A 186 0.97 -24.98 13.58
N ALA A 187 2.14 -24.33 13.46
CA ALA A 187 2.39 -23.06 14.13
C ALA A 187 1.49 -21.93 13.59
N LEU A 188 1.25 -21.88 12.28
CA LEU A 188 0.30 -20.95 11.68
C LEU A 188 -1.12 -21.23 12.16
N ALA A 189 -1.53 -22.50 12.21
CA ALA A 189 -2.83 -22.91 12.75
C ALA A 189 -3.01 -22.42 14.19
N GLU A 190 -2.02 -22.68 15.04
CA GLU A 190 -2.05 -22.33 16.45
C GLU A 190 -2.02 -20.81 16.64
N ALA A 191 -1.26 -20.09 15.81
CA ALA A 191 -1.21 -18.64 15.88
C ALA A 191 -2.53 -17.98 15.49
N ILE A 192 -3.20 -18.46 14.44
CA ILE A 192 -4.54 -17.99 14.04
C ILE A 192 -5.55 -18.27 15.16
N ALA A 193 -5.56 -19.50 15.69
CA ALA A 193 -6.46 -19.88 16.77
C ALA A 193 -6.24 -19.05 18.04
N GLY A 194 -4.98 -18.75 18.40
CA GLY A 194 -4.68 -17.94 19.59
C GLY A 194 -4.77 -16.42 19.41
N LEU A 195 -5.12 -15.95 18.20
CA LEU A 195 -5.47 -14.56 17.93
C LEU A 195 -7.00 -14.36 17.86
N ASP A 196 -7.78 -15.41 18.12
CA ASP A 196 -9.25 -15.41 18.10
C ASP A 196 -9.85 -14.88 16.77
N ILE A 197 -9.21 -15.21 15.65
CA ILE A 197 -9.65 -14.80 14.31
C ILE A 197 -10.80 -15.69 13.85
N LEU A 198 -11.93 -15.08 13.48
CA LEU A 198 -13.05 -15.80 12.89
C LEU A 198 -12.66 -16.43 11.55
N ASP A 199 -13.16 -17.64 11.26
CA ASP A 199 -12.83 -18.38 10.03
C ASP A 199 -13.11 -17.58 8.74
N SER A 200 -14.13 -16.72 8.76
CA SER A 200 -14.51 -15.81 7.67
C SER A 200 -13.51 -14.67 7.45
N GLU A 201 -12.71 -14.33 8.45
CA GLU A 201 -11.75 -13.21 8.42
C GLU A 201 -10.31 -13.67 8.18
N VAL A 202 -10.04 -14.98 8.21
CA VAL A 202 -8.69 -15.54 8.05
C VAL A 202 -8.06 -15.13 6.71
N ASP A 203 -8.80 -15.20 5.60
CA ASP A 203 -8.29 -14.80 4.27
C ASP A 203 -7.91 -13.30 4.26
N ARG A 204 -8.78 -12.44 4.81
CA ARG A 204 -8.52 -11.01 4.96
C ARG A 204 -7.29 -10.73 5.82
N ALA A 205 -7.12 -11.45 6.92
CA ALA A 205 -5.96 -11.32 7.80
C ALA A 205 -4.67 -11.76 7.11
N MET A 206 -4.67 -12.90 6.41
CA MET A 206 -3.50 -13.36 5.65
C MET A 206 -3.10 -12.37 4.55
N ARG A 207 -4.07 -11.85 3.79
CA ARG A 207 -3.81 -10.81 2.77
C ARG A 207 -3.18 -9.56 3.39
N ALA A 208 -3.71 -9.10 4.52
CA ALA A 208 -3.19 -7.93 5.22
C ALA A 208 -1.75 -8.15 5.75
N GLU A 209 -1.43 -9.35 6.23
CA GLU A 209 -0.06 -9.71 6.62
C GLU A 209 0.91 -9.71 5.44
N LEU A 210 0.50 -10.25 4.29
CA LEU A 210 1.31 -10.28 3.08
C LEU A 210 1.52 -8.85 2.52
N ALA A 211 0.49 -8.01 2.59
CA ALA A 211 0.52 -6.62 2.17
C ALA A 211 1.40 -5.71 3.06
N GLY A 212 1.78 -6.15 4.26
CA GLY A 212 2.67 -5.39 5.16
C GLY A 212 4.11 -5.28 4.62
N LEU A 213 4.57 -6.30 3.90
CA LEU A 213 5.89 -6.32 3.25
C LEU A 213 5.79 -6.92 1.85
N PRO A 214 5.17 -6.19 0.89
CA PRO A 214 4.81 -6.74 -0.41
C PRO A 214 6.04 -7.20 -1.21
N GLY A 215 7.17 -6.50 -1.09
CA GLY A 215 8.42 -6.89 -1.74
C GLY A 215 8.98 -8.22 -1.22
N TRP A 216 8.93 -8.46 0.10
CA TRP A 216 9.36 -9.75 0.66
C TRP A 216 8.38 -10.86 0.31
N ALA A 217 7.07 -10.60 0.37
CA ALA A 217 6.05 -11.58 0.01
C ALA A 217 6.19 -12.00 -1.46
N ALA A 218 6.39 -11.05 -2.38
CA ALA A 218 6.60 -11.31 -3.80
C ALA A 218 7.88 -12.12 -4.06
N GLN A 219 9.00 -11.77 -3.40
CA GLN A 219 10.25 -12.51 -3.50
C GLN A 219 10.12 -13.95 -2.98
N ILE A 220 9.44 -14.14 -1.84
CA ILE A 220 9.21 -15.47 -1.27
C ILE A 220 8.32 -16.30 -2.18
N LYS A 221 7.28 -15.71 -2.77
CA LYS A 221 6.44 -16.38 -3.76
C LYS A 221 7.25 -16.86 -4.97
N TRP A 222 8.07 -15.99 -5.55
CA TRP A 222 8.94 -16.36 -6.67
C TRP A 222 9.90 -17.49 -6.30
N ARG A 223 10.55 -17.41 -5.12
CA ARG A 223 11.46 -18.46 -4.66
C ARG A 223 10.75 -19.77 -4.39
N ALA A 224 9.54 -19.76 -3.85
CA ALA A 224 8.74 -20.98 -3.65
C ALA A 224 8.46 -21.70 -4.97
N GLU A 225 8.23 -20.95 -6.05
CA GLU A 225 7.94 -21.47 -7.39
C GLU A 225 9.20 -21.95 -8.14
N HIS A 226 10.35 -21.32 -7.93
CA HIS A 226 11.56 -21.55 -8.75
C HIS A 226 12.71 -22.27 -8.02
N VAL A 227 12.87 -22.03 -6.72
CA VAL A 227 14.01 -22.51 -5.92
C VAL A 227 13.58 -23.54 -4.87
N GLY A 228 12.41 -23.33 -4.25
CA GLY A 228 11.86 -24.20 -3.22
C GLY A 228 12.54 -24.12 -1.85
N ASP A 229 13.27 -23.03 -1.56
CA ASP A 229 14.03 -22.86 -0.32
C ASP A 229 13.29 -22.08 0.78
N ILE A 230 12.26 -21.32 0.43
CA ILE A 230 11.34 -20.63 1.35
C ILE A 230 9.94 -20.62 0.74
N ASP A 231 8.90 -20.64 1.58
CA ASP A 231 7.52 -20.56 1.15
C ASP A 231 6.71 -19.54 1.97
N LEU A 232 5.55 -19.14 1.41
CA LEU A 232 4.65 -18.19 2.07
C LEU A 232 4.01 -18.76 3.34
N THR A 233 3.91 -20.09 3.46
CA THR A 233 3.44 -20.76 4.67
C THR A 233 4.39 -20.50 5.84
N SER A 234 5.69 -20.74 5.64
CA SER A 234 6.73 -20.45 6.64
C SER A 234 6.77 -18.98 6.98
N TYR A 235 6.65 -18.10 5.97
CA TYR A 235 6.60 -16.67 6.17
C TYR A 235 5.41 -16.22 7.04
N LEU A 236 4.20 -16.67 6.72
CA LEU A 236 3.01 -16.35 7.49
C LEU A 236 3.04 -16.98 8.89
N ALA A 237 3.55 -18.20 9.04
CA ALA A 237 3.74 -18.84 10.33
C ALA A 237 4.59 -17.96 11.26
N VAL A 238 5.72 -17.44 10.76
CA VAL A 238 6.57 -16.49 11.52
C VAL A 238 5.81 -15.23 11.88
N ARG A 239 5.13 -14.59 10.92
CA ARG A 239 4.43 -13.31 11.15
C ARG A 239 3.28 -13.43 12.14
N PHE A 240 2.36 -14.38 11.93
CA PHE A 240 1.23 -14.61 12.83
C PHE A 240 1.70 -15.04 14.22
N THR A 241 2.76 -15.85 14.30
CA THR A 241 3.35 -16.20 15.59
C THR A 241 3.87 -14.95 16.28
N LEU A 242 4.72 -14.15 15.62
CA LEU A 242 5.25 -12.89 16.16
C LEU A 242 4.12 -11.97 16.64
N ARG A 243 3.07 -11.79 15.84
CA ARG A 243 1.86 -11.03 16.17
C ARG A 243 1.27 -11.50 17.50
N ARG A 244 1.00 -12.80 17.64
CA ARG A 244 0.47 -13.42 18.86
C ARG A 244 1.38 -13.27 20.07
N VAL A 245 2.68 -13.56 19.95
CA VAL A 245 3.59 -13.51 21.11
C VAL A 245 3.86 -12.09 21.59
N LEU A 246 3.89 -11.13 20.67
CA LEU A 246 4.11 -9.72 20.98
C LEU A 246 2.84 -9.02 21.44
N GLY A 247 1.66 -9.59 21.15
CA GLY A 247 0.36 -8.97 21.46
C GLY A 247 0.07 -7.77 20.55
N GLU A 248 0.60 -7.79 19.33
CA GLU A 248 0.37 -6.75 18.34
C GLU A 248 -0.99 -6.99 17.66
N PRO A 249 -1.79 -5.94 17.37
CA PRO A 249 -3.04 -6.10 16.66
C PRO A 249 -2.79 -6.52 15.21
N LEU A 250 -3.74 -7.26 14.63
CA LEU A 250 -3.71 -7.55 13.19
C LEU A 250 -3.65 -6.26 12.39
N PRO A 251 -2.96 -6.25 11.25
CA PRO A 251 -2.88 -5.07 10.41
C PRO A 251 -4.31 -4.76 9.95
N SER A 252 -4.78 -3.54 10.26
CA SER A 252 -6.04 -3.04 9.72
C SER A 252 -5.88 -3.04 8.21
N GLY A 253 -6.67 -3.85 7.50
CA GLY A 253 -6.45 -4.24 6.12
C GLY A 253 -5.96 -3.08 5.27
N ALA A 254 -4.64 -2.97 5.11
CA ALA A 254 -4.05 -2.08 4.14
C ALA A 254 -4.50 -2.64 2.81
N LYS A 255 -5.27 -1.85 2.06
CA LYS A 255 -5.70 -2.20 0.71
C LYS A 255 -4.48 -2.76 -0.04
N PRO A 256 -4.58 -3.91 -0.73
CA PRO A 256 -3.44 -4.62 -1.31
C PRO A 256 -2.67 -3.86 -2.40
N ASN A 257 -2.94 -2.57 -2.61
CA ASN A 257 -2.00 -1.65 -3.23
C ASN A 257 -2.09 -0.31 -2.50
N ASN A 258 -1.00 0.10 -1.84
CA ASN A 258 -0.76 1.51 -1.57
C ASN A 258 -0.30 2.19 -2.86
N LEU A 259 -1.24 2.24 -3.78
CA LEU A 259 -1.48 3.45 -4.52
C LEU A 259 -2.69 4.07 -3.86
N PRO A 260 -2.72 5.40 -3.68
CA PRO A 260 -3.80 6.07 -2.99
C PRO A 260 -5.12 5.68 -3.65
N SER A 261 -5.81 4.70 -3.07
CA SER A 261 -7.23 4.58 -3.24
C SER A 261 -7.74 5.89 -2.70
N HIS A 262 -8.34 6.69 -3.57
CA HIS A 262 -9.23 7.76 -3.17
C HIS A 262 -10.29 7.10 -2.28
N ALA A 263 -10.00 6.95 -0.99
CA ALA A 263 -11.01 6.73 0.01
C ALA A 263 -11.94 7.91 -0.19
N GLU A 264 -13.21 7.64 -0.51
CA GLU A 264 -14.21 8.70 -0.59
C GLU A 264 -14.05 9.52 0.70
N PRO A 265 -13.67 10.80 0.59
CA PRO A 265 -13.42 11.60 1.77
C PRO A 265 -14.72 11.60 2.60
N SER A 266 -14.60 11.25 3.88
CA SER A 266 -15.71 11.37 4.83
C SER A 266 -16.38 12.74 4.63
N PRO A 267 -17.72 12.85 4.63
CA PRO A 267 -18.41 14.10 4.32
C PRO A 267 -17.94 15.28 5.18
N ILE A 268 -17.48 15.01 6.41
CA ILE A 268 -16.88 15.99 7.32
C ILE A 268 -15.56 16.57 6.76
N ASN A 269 -14.72 15.74 6.14
CA ASN A 269 -13.49 16.18 5.47
C ASN A 269 -13.80 16.94 4.17
N VAL A 270 -14.91 16.64 3.49
CA VAL A 270 -15.30 17.34 2.26
C VAL A 270 -15.65 18.79 2.55
N TRP A 271 -16.44 19.06 3.60
CA TRP A 271 -16.85 20.42 3.94
C TRP A 271 -15.69 21.26 4.49
N MET A 272 -14.87 20.72 5.39
CA MET A 272 -13.66 21.43 5.85
C MET A 272 -12.69 21.72 4.71
N ARG A 273 -12.53 20.77 3.77
CA ARG A 273 -11.69 20.97 2.59
C ARG A 273 -12.26 22.03 1.65
N ALA A 274 -13.58 22.04 1.43
CA ALA A 274 -14.25 23.05 0.63
C ALA A 274 -14.12 24.46 1.24
N GLU A 275 -14.22 24.56 2.57
CA GLU A 275 -14.03 25.83 3.30
C GLU A 275 -12.59 26.34 3.18
N GLN A 276 -11.59 25.48 3.36
CA GLN A 276 -10.18 25.85 3.18
C GLN A 276 -9.86 26.26 1.74
N LEU A 277 -10.41 25.55 0.74
CA LEU A 277 -10.26 25.90 -0.67
C LEU A 277 -10.91 27.26 -0.97
N ALA A 278 -12.11 27.52 -0.45
CA ALA A 278 -12.80 28.79 -0.61
C ALA A 278 -12.01 29.96 0.02
N LEU A 279 -11.43 29.76 1.21
CA LEU A 279 -10.56 30.75 1.86
C LEU A 279 -9.28 31.01 1.05
N HIS A 280 -8.67 29.96 0.50
CA HIS A 280 -7.46 30.09 -0.31
C HIS A 280 -7.72 30.83 -1.63
N LEU A 281 -8.80 30.45 -2.33
CA LEU A 281 -9.21 31.04 -3.61
C LEU A 281 -9.71 32.48 -3.47
N SER A 282 -10.36 32.82 -2.36
CA SER A 282 -10.79 34.21 -2.08
C SER A 282 -9.63 35.12 -1.67
N GLY A 283 -8.61 34.58 -1.00
CA GLY A 283 -7.41 35.31 -0.59
C GLY A 283 -6.38 35.55 -1.71
N SER A 284 -6.33 34.70 -2.75
CA SER A 284 -5.32 34.81 -3.83
C SER A 284 -5.68 35.77 -4.96
N THR A 285 -6.75 36.57 -4.81
CA THR A 285 -7.25 37.45 -5.87
C THR A 285 -6.23 38.55 -6.17
N THR A 286 -5.37 38.32 -7.18
CA THR A 286 -4.63 39.41 -7.83
C THR A 286 -5.66 40.25 -8.56
N ILE A 287 -5.89 41.46 -8.06
CA ILE A 287 -6.68 42.48 -8.71
C ILE A 287 -6.02 42.76 -10.05
N ASP A 288 -6.62 42.25 -11.13
CA ASP A 288 -6.23 42.59 -12.48
C ASP A 288 -6.56 44.07 -12.69
N ARG A 289 -5.57 44.95 -12.54
CA ARG A 289 -5.73 46.38 -12.82
C ARG A 289 -5.75 46.54 -14.34
N PRO A 290 -6.83 47.06 -14.94
CA PRO A 290 -6.80 47.40 -16.35
C PRO A 290 -5.77 48.51 -16.54
N THR A 291 -4.74 48.23 -17.35
CA THR A 291 -3.90 49.27 -17.95
C THR A 291 -4.78 50.09 -18.88
N VAL A 292 -5.35 51.17 -18.35
CA VAL A 292 -5.89 52.27 -19.14
C VAL A 292 -4.68 53.05 -19.66
N GLY A 293 -4.55 53.11 -20.98
CA GLY A 293 -3.50 53.89 -21.64
C GLY A 293 -3.64 55.39 -21.36
N ALA A 294 -2.48 56.03 -21.23
CA ALA A 294 -2.19 57.39 -21.65
C ALA A 294 -0.69 57.43 -22.00
#